data_AF-A0A2I0VZB8-F1
#
_entry.id   AF-A0A2I0VZB8-F1
#
_cell.length_a   1.000
_cell.length_b   1.000
_cell.length_c   1.000
_cell.angle_alpha   90.00
_cell.angle_beta   90.00
_cell.angle_gamma   90.00
#
_symmetry.space_group_name_H-M   'P 1'
#
loop_
_entity.id
_entity.type
_entity.pdbx_description
1 polymer ?
#
loop_
_entity_poly.entity_id
_entity_poly.type
_entity_poly.pdbx_seq_one_letter_code
_entity_poly.pdbx_strand_id
1 'polypeptide(L)'
;MELFCPEDGNLLAFSDEEDDDANELIFSNSSFLSQAEDEYIETLVSKETAFSSPTHSSSGDRLHSERFESVRWILKMKSGFGFSSQTAYLAVTFLDRFLLRRTIDEGKIWAMKLLSIACLSLAAKMEECKPPFLSEYRFEGYRFSNKVIQRMELLVLDALEWRLNSVTPFTYLSYFASKFHFENCSRKLLPIAIRFIFVVVKAMNLIDYRPSTIAAAAILAASGEESTKRLFESNTNVFSLPEPSEREHIFTCYNAMIRESQKEKTISQKVLFSLEISSNCANLPNLNEFIDINNLSATSNKKKRLQSPHG
;
A
#
# COMPACT_ATOMS: atom_id res chain seq x y z
N MET A 1 -28.68 49.16 14.21
CA MET A 1 -28.41 47.81 14.72
C MET A 1 -28.48 46.88 13.53
N GLU A 2 -27.39 46.82 12.77
CA GLU A 2 -27.19 45.92 11.63
C GLU A 2 -25.75 45.45 11.75
N LEU A 3 -25.56 44.18 12.10
CA LEU A 3 -24.27 43.50 12.10
C LEU A 3 -24.32 42.43 11.01
N PHE A 4 -23.55 42.64 9.94
CA PHE A 4 -23.17 41.60 9.00
C PHE A 4 -21.65 41.44 9.13
N CYS A 5 -21.21 40.28 9.64
CA CYS A 5 -19.83 39.86 9.63
C CYS A 5 -19.66 38.81 8.52
N PRO A 6 -18.64 38.93 7.65
CA PRO A 6 -18.29 37.94 6.64
C PRO A 6 -17.17 37.04 7.15
N GLU A 7 -17.24 35.72 6.91
CA GLU A 7 -16.04 34.86 6.92
C GLU A 7 -16.20 33.76 5.85
N ASP A 8 -15.43 33.92 4.77
CA ASP A 8 -15.04 32.85 3.86
C ASP A 8 -13.94 32.02 4.55
N GLY A 9 -14.19 30.73 4.73
CA GLY A 9 -13.23 29.74 5.20
C GLY A 9 -13.22 28.54 4.26
N ASN A 10 -12.40 28.61 3.21
CA ASN A 10 -12.20 27.53 2.26
C ASN A 10 -11.34 26.44 2.94
N LEU A 11 -12.00 25.55 3.69
CA LEU A 11 -11.41 24.37 4.31
C LEU A 11 -11.53 23.20 3.33
N LEU A 12 -10.49 22.96 2.53
CA LEU A 12 -10.33 21.66 1.86
C LEU A 12 -9.94 20.63 2.92
N ALA A 13 -10.95 20.17 3.66
CA ALA A 13 -10.88 18.99 4.48
C ALA A 13 -10.55 17.80 3.57
N PHE A 14 -9.42 17.14 3.82
CA PHE A 14 -9.35 15.72 3.56
C PHE A 14 -10.42 15.12 4.47
N SER A 15 -11.51 14.64 3.86
CA SER A 15 -12.52 13.89 4.58
C SER A 15 -11.81 12.71 5.25
N ASP A 16 -11.75 12.77 6.58
CA ASP A 16 -11.72 11.59 7.43
C ASP A 16 -13.00 10.81 7.10
N GLU A 17 -12.94 9.99 6.05
CA GLU A 17 -13.89 8.90 5.90
C GLU A 17 -13.49 7.87 6.96
N GLU A 18 -14.18 7.96 8.09
CA GLU A 18 -14.28 6.89 9.08
C GLU A 18 -14.78 5.64 8.34
N ASP A 19 -13.87 4.73 8.00
CA ASP A 19 -14.17 3.35 7.60
C ASP A 19 -14.76 2.66 8.85
N ASP A 20 -16.05 2.84 9.08
CA ASP A 20 -16.86 2.06 10.02
C ASP A 20 -17.19 0.72 9.35
N ASP A 21 -16.15 -0.06 9.05
CA ASP A 21 -16.28 -1.41 8.49
C ASP A 21 -16.57 -2.39 9.63
N ALA A 22 -17.75 -3.00 9.54
CA ALA A 22 -18.32 -3.96 10.46
C ALA A 22 -17.37 -5.16 10.73
N ASN A 23 -16.58 -5.07 11.79
CA ASN A 23 -15.94 -6.20 12.46
C ASN A 23 -16.64 -6.50 13.79
N GLU A 24 -17.98 -6.56 13.78
CA GLU A 24 -18.80 -6.94 14.93
C GLU A 24 -18.98 -8.46 15.07
N LEU A 25 -18.03 -9.27 14.60
CA LEU A 25 -18.04 -10.70 14.87
C LEU A 25 -16.65 -11.17 15.28
N ILE A 26 -16.51 -11.29 16.60
CA ILE A 26 -15.76 -12.26 17.42
C ILE A 26 -15.16 -11.49 18.60
N PHE A 27 -16.02 -11.13 19.56
CA PHE A 27 -15.56 -10.61 20.85
C PHE A 27 -16.43 -11.20 21.95
N SER A 28 -16.27 -12.50 22.24
CA SER A 28 -16.80 -13.11 23.47
C SER A 28 -16.11 -14.45 23.80
N ASN A 29 -15.44 -14.45 24.97
CA ASN A 29 -15.09 -15.56 25.88
C ASN A 29 -13.69 -16.21 25.80
N SER A 30 -12.84 -15.88 26.79
CA SER A 30 -11.38 -15.86 26.73
C SER A 30 -10.61 -16.92 27.55
N SER A 31 -11.09 -18.15 27.70
CA SER A 31 -10.19 -19.19 28.27
C SER A 31 -10.35 -20.59 27.70
N PHE A 32 -11.58 -21.01 27.38
CA PHE A 32 -11.81 -22.31 26.73
C PHE A 32 -11.65 -22.25 25.20
N LEU A 33 -11.81 -21.06 24.59
CA LEU A 33 -11.59 -20.84 23.16
C LEU A 33 -10.10 -20.75 22.79
N SER A 34 -9.21 -20.39 23.74
CA SER A 34 -7.79 -20.17 23.46
C SER A 34 -7.11 -21.39 22.84
N GLN A 35 -7.41 -22.61 23.32
CA GLN A 35 -6.75 -23.81 22.81
C GLN A 35 -7.24 -24.22 21.42
N ALA A 36 -8.55 -24.08 21.15
CA ALA A 36 -9.13 -24.34 19.84
C ALA A 36 -8.75 -23.24 18.82
N GLU A 37 -8.61 -22.00 19.28
CA GLU A 37 -8.12 -20.88 18.49
C GLU A 37 -6.64 -21.06 18.15
N ASP A 38 -5.80 -21.46 19.10
CA ASP A 38 -4.38 -21.77 18.86
C ASP A 38 -4.21 -22.88 17.81
N GLU A 39 -4.97 -23.98 17.91
CA GLU A 39 -4.95 -25.07 16.92
C GLU A 39 -5.39 -24.56 15.53
N TYR A 40 -6.47 -23.78 15.47
CA TYR A 40 -6.94 -23.18 14.23
C TYR A 40 -5.89 -22.26 13.59
N ILE A 41 -5.27 -21.37 14.38
CA ILE A 41 -4.19 -20.49 13.94
C ILE A 41 -2.99 -21.29 13.45
N GLU A 42 -2.61 -22.37 14.13
CA GLU A 42 -1.54 -23.26 13.68
C GLU A 42 -1.85 -23.90 12.31
N THR A 43 -3.12 -24.28 12.07
CA THR A 43 -3.53 -24.77 10.73
C THR A 43 -3.43 -23.69 9.65
N LEU A 44 -3.69 -22.42 9.99
CA LEU A 44 -3.56 -21.30 9.07
C LEU A 44 -2.09 -21.01 8.77
N VAL A 45 -1.24 -20.96 9.80
CA VAL A 45 0.21 -20.76 9.64
C VAL A 45 0.84 -21.89 8.82
N SER A 46 0.39 -23.12 9.02
CA SER A 46 0.82 -24.27 8.20
C SER A 46 0.44 -24.13 6.73
N LYS A 47 -0.65 -23.42 6.42
CA LYS A 47 -1.01 -23.12 5.03
C LYS A 47 -0.11 -22.03 4.45
N GLU A 48 0.44 -21.10 5.23
CA GLU A 48 1.34 -20.06 4.74
C GLU A 48 2.64 -20.63 4.16
N THR A 49 3.20 -21.66 4.79
CA THR A 49 4.51 -22.25 4.44
C THR A 49 4.50 -22.98 3.09
N ALA A 50 3.32 -23.39 2.61
CA ALA A 50 3.17 -24.00 1.28
C ALA A 50 3.37 -22.99 0.12
N PHE A 51 3.46 -21.68 0.41
CA PHE A 51 3.50 -20.62 -0.60
C PHE A 51 4.86 -19.93 -0.75
N SER A 52 5.82 -20.21 0.13
CA SER A 52 7.17 -19.63 0.09
C SER A 52 8.15 -20.56 -0.61
N SER A 53 8.60 -20.20 -1.82
CA SER A 53 9.82 -20.76 -2.38
C SER A 53 10.94 -19.71 -2.27
N PRO A 54 12.11 -20.05 -1.70
CA PRO A 54 13.18 -19.09 -1.49
C PRO A 54 14.07 -19.05 -2.73
N THR A 55 13.89 -18.06 -3.58
CA THR A 55 14.98 -17.62 -4.47
C THR A 55 15.00 -16.11 -4.53
N HIS A 56 15.97 -15.51 -3.85
CA HIS A 56 16.37 -14.12 -4.02
C HIS A 56 16.71 -13.87 -5.49
N SER A 57 15.78 -13.31 -6.25
CA SER A 57 16.07 -12.70 -7.54
C SER A 57 16.45 -11.24 -7.31
N SER A 58 17.75 -10.97 -7.43
CA SER A 58 18.37 -9.63 -7.37
C SER A 58 17.99 -8.78 -8.58
N SER A 59 16.75 -8.31 -8.62
CA SER A 59 16.25 -7.32 -9.60
C SER A 59 15.65 -6.12 -8.85
N GLY A 60 16.48 -5.51 -8.00
CA GLY A 60 16.05 -4.81 -6.78
C GLY A 60 15.78 -3.31 -6.84
N ASP A 61 15.68 -2.65 -8.02
CA ASP A 61 15.39 -1.20 -8.04
C ASP A 61 14.25 -0.78 -9.00
N ARG A 62 14.17 -1.31 -10.23
CA ARG A 62 13.13 -0.89 -11.20
C ARG A 62 11.78 -1.59 -11.01
N LEU A 63 11.79 -2.86 -10.61
CA LEU A 63 10.56 -3.55 -10.21
C LEU A 63 9.87 -2.83 -9.05
N HIS A 64 10.65 -2.17 -8.16
CA HIS A 64 10.09 -1.36 -7.09
C HIS A 64 9.30 -0.16 -7.61
N SER A 65 9.76 0.56 -8.64
CA SER A 65 9.03 1.73 -9.14
C SER A 65 7.74 1.36 -9.88
N GLU A 66 7.76 0.30 -10.70
CA GLU A 66 6.57 -0.13 -11.46
C GLU A 66 5.53 -0.81 -10.55
N ARG A 67 5.99 -1.60 -9.57
CA ARG A 67 5.14 -2.13 -8.50
C ARG A 67 4.51 -1.00 -7.70
N PHE A 68 5.28 0.02 -7.34
CA PHE A 68 4.79 1.14 -6.53
C PHE A 68 3.62 1.88 -7.19
N GLU A 69 3.71 2.18 -8.49
CA GLU A 69 2.58 2.78 -9.23
C GLU A 69 1.35 1.86 -9.27
N SER A 70 1.58 0.55 -9.42
CA SER A 70 0.54 -0.47 -9.44
C SER A 70 -0.19 -0.55 -8.10
N VAL A 71 0.56 -0.62 -7.00
CA VAL A 71 0.03 -0.65 -5.62
C VAL A 71 -0.69 0.65 -5.29
N ARG A 72 -0.11 1.81 -5.63
CA ARG A 72 -0.78 3.11 -5.45
C ARG A 72 -2.14 3.13 -6.15
N TRP A 73 -2.19 2.69 -7.40
CA TRP A 73 -3.44 2.63 -8.16
C TRP A 73 -4.44 1.67 -7.51
N ILE A 74 -4.02 0.47 -7.07
CA ILE A 74 -4.89 -0.48 -6.36
C ILE A 74 -5.51 0.16 -5.12
N LEU A 75 -4.72 0.85 -4.29
CA LEU A 75 -5.21 1.52 -3.08
C LEU A 75 -6.16 2.68 -3.40
N LYS A 76 -5.87 3.44 -4.46
CA LYS A 76 -6.79 4.48 -4.95
C LYS A 76 -8.13 3.89 -5.38
N MET A 77 -8.12 2.75 -6.08
CA MET A 77 -9.35 2.07 -6.50
C MET A 77 -10.08 1.43 -5.33
N LYS A 78 -9.37 0.95 -4.29
CA LYS A 78 -9.99 0.48 -3.03
C LYS A 78 -10.88 1.58 -2.47
N SER A 79 -10.34 2.78 -2.25
CA SER A 79 -11.12 3.92 -1.75
C SER A 79 -12.23 4.32 -2.72
N GLY A 80 -11.93 4.39 -4.02
CA GLY A 80 -12.90 4.83 -5.03
C GLY A 80 -14.11 3.90 -5.22
N PHE A 81 -13.95 2.58 -5.00
CA PHE A 81 -15.03 1.61 -5.08
C PHE A 81 -15.60 1.20 -3.71
N GLY A 82 -15.01 1.66 -2.61
CA GLY A 82 -15.39 1.21 -1.26
C GLY A 82 -15.08 -0.27 -1.02
N PHE A 83 -13.97 -0.79 -1.56
CA PHE A 83 -13.57 -2.18 -1.34
C PHE A 83 -13.02 -2.39 0.07
N SER A 84 -13.17 -3.62 0.55
CA SER A 84 -12.58 -4.06 1.82
C SER A 84 -11.04 -3.99 1.79
N SER A 85 -10.44 -3.92 2.97
CA SER A 85 -8.97 -4.04 3.12
C SER A 85 -8.44 -5.38 2.62
N GLN A 86 -9.24 -6.44 2.76
CA GLN A 86 -8.95 -7.78 2.30
C GLN A 86 -8.77 -7.82 0.77
N THR A 87 -9.69 -7.21 0.02
CA THR A 87 -9.63 -7.12 -1.45
C THR A 87 -8.35 -6.46 -1.94
N ALA A 88 -7.98 -5.31 -1.36
CA ALA A 88 -6.77 -4.60 -1.76
C ALA A 88 -5.50 -5.40 -1.45
N TYR A 89 -5.44 -6.03 -0.27
CA TYR A 89 -4.31 -6.87 0.12
C TYR A 89 -4.15 -8.10 -0.79
N LEU A 90 -5.24 -8.79 -1.12
CA LEU A 90 -5.24 -9.92 -2.04
C LEU A 90 -4.78 -9.49 -3.43
N ALA A 91 -5.26 -8.35 -3.94
CA ALA A 91 -4.85 -7.83 -5.23
C ALA A 91 -3.32 -7.60 -5.31
N VAL A 92 -2.72 -7.01 -4.28
CA VAL A 92 -1.26 -6.83 -4.22
C VAL A 92 -0.53 -8.15 -4.05
N THR A 93 -1.08 -9.09 -3.27
CA THR A 93 -0.53 -10.44 -3.14
C THR A 93 -0.52 -11.17 -4.49
N PHE A 94 -1.58 -11.04 -5.30
CA PHE A 94 -1.64 -11.63 -6.64
C PHE A 94 -0.64 -10.99 -7.59
N LEU A 95 -0.48 -9.65 -7.52
CA LEU A 95 0.53 -8.92 -8.27
C LEU A 95 1.95 -9.42 -7.94
N ASP A 96 2.31 -9.44 -6.66
CA ASP A 96 3.66 -9.84 -6.22
C ASP A 96 3.97 -11.30 -6.57
N ARG A 97 3.00 -12.21 -6.40
CA ARG A 97 3.15 -13.63 -6.79
C ARG A 97 3.26 -13.82 -8.29
N PHE A 98 2.55 -13.02 -9.09
CA PHE A 98 2.67 -13.06 -10.54
C PHE A 98 4.08 -12.63 -10.97
N LEU A 99 4.57 -11.50 -10.44
CA LEU A 99 5.87 -10.93 -10.78
C LEU A 99 7.04 -11.83 -10.35
N LEU A 100 6.87 -12.64 -9.30
CA LEU A 100 7.84 -13.65 -8.90
C LEU A 100 8.00 -14.76 -9.96
N ARG A 101 6.93 -15.09 -10.68
CA ARG A 101 6.88 -16.22 -11.62
C ARG A 101 7.02 -15.81 -13.08
N ARG A 102 6.68 -14.57 -13.41
CA ARG A 102 6.63 -14.05 -14.78
C ARG A 102 7.33 -12.70 -14.83
N THR A 103 8.28 -12.56 -15.73
CA THR A 103 8.91 -11.27 -16.02
C THR A 103 8.07 -10.50 -17.04
N ILE A 104 7.91 -9.20 -16.82
CA ILE A 104 7.34 -8.29 -17.81
C ILE A 104 8.50 -7.55 -18.47
N ASP A 105 8.56 -7.60 -19.81
CA ASP A 105 9.65 -6.97 -20.54
C ASP A 105 9.72 -5.47 -20.25
N GLU A 106 10.94 -5.00 -20.10
CA GLU A 106 11.24 -3.59 -19.89
C GLU A 106 10.60 -2.71 -20.97
N GLY A 107 9.90 -1.65 -20.56
CA GLY A 107 9.21 -0.72 -21.46
C GLY A 107 7.74 -1.04 -21.73
N LYS A 108 7.23 -2.18 -21.25
CA LYS A 108 5.79 -2.53 -21.34
C LYS A 108 4.99 -2.04 -20.13
N ILE A 109 5.04 -0.74 -19.84
CA ILE A 109 4.31 -0.10 -18.73
C ILE A 109 2.81 -0.42 -18.78
N TRP A 110 2.23 -0.48 -20.00
CA TRP A 110 0.84 -0.85 -20.21
C TRP A 110 0.50 -2.26 -19.68
N ALA A 111 1.46 -3.20 -19.72
CA ALA A 111 1.26 -4.56 -19.24
C ALA A 111 1.20 -4.61 -17.71
N MET A 112 2.01 -3.82 -17.01
CA MET A 112 1.91 -3.65 -15.55
C MET A 112 0.54 -3.07 -15.13
N LYS A 113 0.04 -2.09 -15.88
CA LYS A 113 -1.29 -1.51 -15.65
C LYS A 113 -2.41 -2.53 -15.87
N LEU A 114 -2.32 -3.30 -16.95
CA LEU A 114 -3.27 -4.37 -17.25
C LEU A 114 -3.24 -5.48 -16.19
N LEU A 115 -2.03 -5.88 -15.74
CA LEU A 115 -1.83 -6.82 -14.65
C LEU A 115 -2.50 -6.32 -13.36
N SER A 116 -2.29 -5.06 -13.01
CA SER A 116 -2.89 -4.43 -11.82
C SER A 116 -4.42 -4.50 -11.85
N ILE A 117 -5.03 -4.16 -12.99
CA ILE A 117 -6.48 -4.27 -13.19
C ILE A 117 -6.96 -5.71 -13.02
N ALA A 118 -6.26 -6.67 -13.64
CA ALA A 118 -6.63 -8.08 -13.57
C ALA A 118 -6.54 -8.63 -12.14
N CYS A 119 -5.46 -8.32 -11.41
CA CYS A 119 -5.30 -8.71 -10.02
C CYS A 119 -6.40 -8.13 -9.12
N LEU A 120 -6.72 -6.84 -9.27
CA LEU A 120 -7.78 -6.19 -8.50
C LEU A 120 -9.16 -6.73 -8.84
N SER A 121 -9.44 -7.01 -10.12
CA SER A 121 -10.73 -7.57 -10.51
C SER A 121 -10.91 -9.00 -10.00
N LEU A 122 -9.85 -9.83 -10.04
CA LEU A 122 -9.88 -11.17 -9.44
C LEU A 122 -10.10 -11.10 -7.92
N ALA A 123 -9.38 -10.23 -7.22
CA ALA A 123 -9.57 -10.06 -5.78
C ALA A 123 -11.00 -9.60 -5.44
N ALA A 124 -11.53 -8.63 -6.18
CA ALA A 124 -12.91 -8.16 -5.99
C ALA A 124 -13.94 -9.27 -6.24
N LYS A 125 -13.73 -10.13 -7.25
CA LYS A 125 -14.62 -11.28 -7.51
C LYS A 125 -14.56 -12.36 -6.42
N MET A 126 -13.47 -12.42 -5.67
CA MET A 126 -13.30 -13.39 -4.58
C MET A 126 -13.92 -12.89 -3.28
N GLU A 127 -13.82 -11.59 -3.00
CA GLU A 127 -14.10 -11.03 -1.68
C GLU A 127 -15.35 -10.15 -1.64
N GLU A 128 -15.67 -9.43 -2.73
CA GLU A 128 -16.76 -8.45 -2.72
C GLU A 128 -18.09 -9.11 -3.12
N CYS A 129 -19.16 -8.77 -2.41
CA CYS A 129 -20.51 -9.23 -2.74
C CYS A 129 -20.97 -8.79 -4.15
N LYS A 130 -20.51 -7.61 -4.60
CA LYS A 130 -20.89 -7.00 -5.87
C LYS A 130 -19.65 -6.40 -6.55
N PRO A 131 -18.81 -7.23 -7.19
CA PRO A 131 -17.65 -6.71 -7.91
C PRO A 131 -18.10 -5.81 -9.08
N PRO A 132 -17.42 -4.67 -9.33
CA PRO A 132 -17.69 -3.80 -10.48
C PRO A 132 -17.52 -4.51 -11.81
N PHE A 133 -18.15 -3.97 -12.85
CA PHE A 133 -17.94 -4.44 -14.21
C PHE A 133 -16.51 -4.14 -14.69
N LEU A 134 -15.96 -5.00 -15.54
CA LEU A 134 -14.60 -4.84 -16.09
C LEU A 134 -14.37 -3.49 -16.79
N SER A 135 -15.42 -2.90 -17.36
CA SER A 135 -15.37 -1.60 -18.02
C SER A 135 -15.20 -0.41 -17.07
N GLU A 136 -15.45 -0.61 -15.78
CA GLU A 136 -15.34 0.43 -14.75
C GLU A 136 -13.89 0.61 -14.28
N TYR A 137 -13.06 -0.42 -14.41
CA TYR A 137 -11.64 -0.35 -14.09
C TYR A 137 -10.91 0.53 -15.13
N ARG A 138 -10.48 1.71 -14.69
CA ARG A 138 -9.69 2.65 -15.50
C ARG A 138 -8.36 2.93 -14.84
N PHE A 139 -7.28 2.62 -15.55
CA PHE A 139 -5.93 3.00 -15.15
C PHE A 139 -5.57 4.27 -15.91
N GLU A 140 -5.10 5.31 -15.22
CA GLU A 140 -4.79 6.63 -15.80
C GLU A 140 -4.06 6.54 -17.15
N GLY A 141 -4.70 7.08 -18.20
CA GLY A 141 -4.22 7.08 -19.58
C GLY A 141 -4.46 5.79 -20.39
N TYR A 142 -5.04 4.75 -19.80
CA TYR A 142 -5.25 3.45 -20.42
C TYR A 142 -6.68 2.94 -20.27
N ARG A 143 -7.26 2.49 -21.39
CA ARG A 143 -8.55 1.80 -21.42
C ARG A 143 -8.37 0.46 -22.14
N PHE A 144 -8.48 -0.62 -21.38
CA PHE A 144 -8.41 -1.97 -21.92
C PHE A 144 -9.82 -2.49 -22.19
N SER A 145 -9.98 -3.27 -23.26
CA SER A 145 -11.25 -3.96 -23.50
C SER A 145 -11.44 -5.09 -22.49
N ASN A 146 -12.70 -5.40 -22.15
CA ASN A 146 -13.04 -6.49 -21.23
C ASN A 146 -12.37 -7.82 -21.63
N LYS A 147 -12.30 -8.12 -22.93
CA LYS A 147 -11.65 -9.33 -23.46
C LYS A 147 -10.16 -9.38 -23.15
N VAL A 148 -9.48 -8.23 -23.16
CA VAL A 148 -8.04 -8.15 -22.84
C VAL A 148 -7.84 -8.31 -21.34
N ILE A 149 -8.70 -7.70 -20.52
CA ILE A 149 -8.67 -7.87 -19.06
C ILE A 149 -8.89 -9.34 -18.70
N GLN A 150 -9.92 -9.99 -19.24
CA GLN A 150 -10.21 -11.41 -18.98
C GLN A 150 -9.06 -12.34 -19.36
N ARG A 151 -8.37 -12.07 -20.49
CA ARG A 151 -7.17 -12.84 -20.87
C ARG A 151 -6.06 -12.67 -19.84
N MET A 152 -5.87 -11.45 -19.33
CA MET A 152 -4.91 -11.20 -18.28
C MET A 152 -5.30 -11.89 -16.96
N GLU A 153 -6.59 -11.89 -16.59
CA GLU A 153 -7.08 -12.64 -15.43
C GLU A 153 -6.74 -14.13 -15.53
N LEU A 154 -6.92 -14.74 -16.71
CA LEU A 154 -6.54 -16.13 -16.94
C LEU A 154 -5.03 -16.35 -16.81
N LEU A 155 -4.20 -15.42 -17.28
CA LEU A 155 -2.75 -15.48 -17.08
C LEU A 155 -2.35 -15.38 -15.61
N VAL A 156 -3.06 -14.54 -14.83
CA VAL A 156 -2.85 -14.43 -13.38
C VAL A 156 -3.26 -15.73 -12.69
N LEU A 157 -4.44 -16.26 -13.01
CA LEU A 157 -4.92 -17.54 -12.47
C LEU A 157 -3.93 -18.68 -12.76
N ASP A 158 -3.47 -18.80 -14.01
CA ASP A 158 -2.47 -19.79 -14.41
C ASP A 158 -1.16 -19.61 -13.63
N ALA A 159 -0.63 -18.38 -13.59
CA ALA A 159 0.58 -18.08 -12.85
C ALA A 159 0.45 -18.36 -11.35
N LEU A 160 -0.74 -18.25 -10.77
CA LEU A 160 -1.00 -18.54 -9.36
C LEU A 160 -1.41 -20.01 -9.11
N GLU A 161 -1.41 -20.86 -10.14
CA GLU A 161 -1.91 -22.25 -10.08
C GLU A 161 -3.34 -22.33 -9.53
N TRP A 162 -4.18 -21.33 -9.83
CA TRP A 162 -5.54 -21.19 -9.33
C TRP A 162 -5.66 -21.12 -7.80
N ARG A 163 -4.54 -20.94 -7.09
CA ARG A 163 -4.50 -20.82 -5.62
C ARG A 163 -4.71 -19.36 -5.21
N LEU A 164 -5.96 -18.90 -5.28
CA LEU A 164 -6.35 -17.53 -4.90
C LEU A 164 -6.65 -17.38 -3.41
N ASN A 165 -7.04 -18.46 -2.71
CA ASN A 165 -7.38 -18.44 -1.29
C ASN A 165 -6.11 -18.36 -0.42
N SER A 166 -5.55 -17.16 -0.30
CA SER A 166 -4.37 -16.89 0.52
C SER A 166 -4.82 -16.44 1.90
N VAL A 167 -4.20 -16.99 2.95
CA VAL A 167 -4.38 -16.46 4.31
C VAL A 167 -3.85 -15.03 4.35
N THR A 168 -4.57 -14.13 5.02
CA THR A 168 -4.22 -12.70 5.10
C THR A 168 -3.89 -12.31 6.54
N PRO A 169 -3.09 -11.24 6.74
CA PRO A 169 -2.70 -10.80 8.07
C PRO A 169 -3.90 -10.43 8.94
N PHE A 170 -5.02 -10.01 8.32
CA PHE A 170 -6.22 -9.56 9.03
C PHE A 170 -6.81 -10.66 9.93
N THR A 171 -6.77 -11.92 9.50
CA THR A 171 -7.29 -13.07 10.27
C THR A 171 -6.54 -13.27 11.59
N TYR A 172 -5.28 -12.82 11.68
CA TYR A 172 -4.46 -12.99 12.88
C TYR A 172 -4.46 -11.78 13.82
N LEU A 173 -5.05 -10.65 13.43
CA LEU A 173 -4.91 -9.41 14.20
C LEU A 173 -5.53 -9.52 15.60
N SER A 174 -6.76 -10.04 15.69
CA SER A 174 -7.44 -10.24 16.98
C SER A 174 -6.70 -11.23 17.87
N TYR A 175 -6.21 -12.32 17.27
CA TYR A 175 -5.39 -13.33 17.93
C TYR A 175 -4.14 -12.72 18.57
N PHE A 176 -3.33 -11.98 17.80
CA PHE A 176 -2.12 -11.34 18.33
C PHE A 176 -2.43 -10.21 19.32
N ALA A 177 -3.53 -9.47 19.14
CA ALA A 177 -3.96 -8.47 20.11
C ALA A 177 -4.28 -9.10 21.48
N SER A 178 -4.96 -10.25 21.51
CA SER A 178 -5.20 -10.99 22.77
C SER A 178 -3.92 -11.59 23.32
N LYS A 179 -3.12 -12.27 22.48
CA LYS A 179 -1.88 -12.94 22.88
C LYS A 179 -0.84 -12.01 23.48
N PHE A 180 -0.75 -10.78 23.00
CA PHE A 180 0.15 -9.76 23.57
C PHE A 180 -0.47 -8.99 24.75
N HIS A 181 -1.60 -9.48 25.28
CA HIS A 181 -2.33 -8.88 26.40
C HIS A 181 -2.80 -7.44 26.15
N PHE A 182 -3.13 -7.12 24.89
CA PHE A 182 -3.71 -5.83 24.49
C PHE A 182 -5.24 -5.87 24.36
N GLU A 183 -5.91 -6.84 25.01
CA GLU A 183 -7.36 -7.11 24.90
C GLU A 183 -8.22 -5.86 25.16
N ASN A 184 -7.87 -5.10 26.20
CA ASN A 184 -8.57 -3.87 26.59
C ASN A 184 -8.35 -2.70 25.61
N CYS A 185 -7.36 -2.80 24.72
CA CYS A 185 -7.02 -1.81 23.71
C CYS A 185 -7.39 -2.25 22.28
N SER A 186 -7.77 -3.51 22.08
CA SER A 186 -7.97 -4.17 20.78
C SER A 186 -8.82 -3.35 19.81
N ARG A 187 -10.01 -2.87 20.22
CA ARG A 187 -10.90 -2.06 19.36
C ARG A 187 -10.25 -0.80 18.78
N LYS A 188 -9.34 -0.16 19.51
CA LYS A 188 -8.58 1.02 19.02
C LYS A 188 -7.31 0.62 18.28
N LEU A 189 -6.78 -0.56 18.59
CA LEU A 189 -5.52 -1.07 18.08
C LEU A 189 -5.66 -1.63 16.65
N LEU A 190 -6.75 -2.35 16.37
CA LEU A 190 -6.94 -3.02 15.08
C LEU A 190 -6.92 -2.06 13.88
N PRO A 191 -7.63 -0.90 13.89
CA PRO A 191 -7.56 0.04 12.77
C PRO A 191 -6.14 0.61 12.55
N ILE A 192 -5.41 0.84 13.64
CA ILE A 192 -4.01 1.32 13.58
C ILE A 192 -3.10 0.24 13.00
N ALA A 193 -3.30 -1.03 13.38
CA ALA A 193 -2.55 -2.16 12.85
C ALA A 193 -2.84 -2.37 11.36
N ILE A 194 -4.10 -2.28 10.92
CA ILE A 194 -4.47 -2.30 9.49
C ILE A 194 -3.72 -1.21 8.72
N ARG A 195 -3.63 0.01 9.27
CA ARG A 195 -2.85 1.07 8.65
C ARG A 195 -1.38 0.70 8.50
N PHE A 196 -0.76 0.08 9.52
CA PHE A 196 0.63 -0.40 9.43
C PHE A 196 0.81 -1.54 8.42
N ILE A 197 -0.17 -2.43 8.24
CA ILE A 197 -0.16 -3.41 7.15
C ILE A 197 -0.03 -2.68 5.81
N PHE A 198 -0.85 -1.65 5.57
CA PHE A 198 -0.82 -0.89 4.31
C PHE A 198 0.45 -0.04 4.12
N VAL A 199 1.17 0.31 5.19
CA VAL A 199 2.52 0.90 5.08
C VAL A 199 3.49 -0.09 4.43
N VAL A 200 3.49 -1.36 4.87
CA VAL A 200 4.37 -2.40 4.31
C VAL A 200 3.93 -2.83 2.91
N VAL A 201 2.62 -2.94 2.66
CA VAL A 201 2.08 -3.24 1.31
C VAL A 201 2.65 -2.29 0.26
N LYS A 202 2.77 -0.99 0.58
CA LYS A 202 3.35 0.02 -0.32
C LYS A 202 4.85 -0.11 -0.47
N ALA A 203 5.57 -0.38 0.61
CA ALA A 203 7.02 -0.29 0.66
C ALA A 203 7.77 -1.59 0.31
N MET A 204 7.13 -2.75 0.47
CA MET A 204 7.79 -4.06 0.42
C MET A 204 6.98 -5.06 -0.36
N ASN A 205 7.63 -6.09 -0.91
CA ASN A 205 6.94 -7.21 -1.53
C ASN A 205 6.35 -8.10 -0.43
N LEU A 206 5.06 -8.44 -0.57
CA LEU A 206 4.37 -9.23 0.44
C LEU A 206 4.84 -10.69 0.47
N ILE A 207 5.55 -11.15 -0.56
CA ILE A 207 6.14 -12.49 -0.61
C ILE A 207 7.34 -12.66 0.34
N ASP A 208 7.95 -11.57 0.80
CA ASP A 208 9.13 -11.60 1.67
C ASP A 208 8.77 -11.88 3.14
N TYR A 209 7.49 -11.73 3.52
CA TYR A 209 7.00 -11.90 4.87
C TYR A 209 5.74 -12.75 4.89
N ARG A 210 5.64 -13.64 5.88
CA ARG A 210 4.41 -14.40 6.10
C ARG A 210 3.29 -13.46 6.59
N PRO A 211 2.02 -13.72 6.23
CA PRO A 211 0.87 -12.97 6.72
C PRO A 211 0.81 -12.92 8.26
N SER A 212 1.08 -14.04 8.95
CA SER A 212 1.22 -14.10 10.42
C SER A 212 2.29 -13.15 10.97
N THR A 213 3.47 -13.10 10.33
CA THR A 213 4.57 -12.19 10.68
C THR A 213 4.14 -10.72 10.52
N ILE A 214 3.49 -10.39 9.40
CA ILE A 214 2.99 -9.04 9.12
C ILE A 214 1.95 -8.65 10.19
N ALA A 215 1.03 -9.55 10.54
CA ALA A 215 0.01 -9.28 11.53
C ALA A 215 0.59 -9.02 12.93
N ALA A 216 1.50 -9.88 13.38
CA ALA A 216 2.18 -9.71 14.67
C ALA A 216 2.93 -8.37 14.72
N ALA A 217 3.73 -8.07 13.69
CA ALA A 217 4.47 -6.81 13.58
C ALA A 217 3.55 -5.59 13.58
N ALA A 218 2.40 -5.67 12.89
CA ALA A 218 1.43 -4.57 12.82
C ALA A 218 0.78 -4.28 14.18
N ILE A 219 0.44 -5.32 14.95
CA ILE A 219 -0.09 -5.16 16.31
C ILE A 219 0.97 -4.52 17.23
N LEU A 220 2.23 -4.95 17.15
CA LEU A 220 3.32 -4.35 17.91
C LEU A 220 3.50 -2.87 17.54
N ALA A 221 3.57 -2.56 16.24
CA ALA A 221 3.68 -1.19 15.75
C ALA A 221 2.50 -0.31 16.21
N ALA A 222 1.29 -0.86 16.24
CA ALA A 222 0.11 -0.17 16.74
C ALA A 222 0.14 0.06 18.27
N SER A 223 0.77 -0.82 19.03
CA SER A 223 0.80 -0.79 20.51
C SER A 223 1.73 0.27 21.10
N GLY A 224 2.61 0.84 20.27
CA GLY A 224 3.61 1.83 20.66
C GLY A 224 4.96 1.24 21.05
N GLU A 225 6.00 2.06 20.92
CA GLU A 225 7.40 1.65 21.07
C GLU A 225 7.73 1.14 22.48
N GLU A 226 7.17 1.77 23.52
CA GLU A 226 7.38 1.38 24.92
C GLU A 226 6.78 0.00 25.25
N SER A 227 5.55 -0.25 24.79
CA SER A 227 4.87 -1.55 24.93
C SER A 227 5.65 -2.66 24.20
N THR A 228 6.17 -2.33 23.01
CA THR A 228 6.92 -3.26 22.17
C THR A 228 8.27 -3.62 22.78
N LYS A 229 9.02 -2.62 23.29
CA LYS A 229 10.32 -2.84 23.98
C LYS A 229 10.18 -3.79 25.16
N ARG A 230 9.18 -3.56 26.02
CA ARG A 230 8.89 -4.45 27.16
C ARG A 230 8.60 -5.88 26.73
N LEU A 231 7.87 -6.06 25.63
CA LEU A 231 7.53 -7.38 25.13
C LEU A 231 8.76 -8.13 24.60
N PHE A 232 9.68 -7.46 23.92
CA PHE A 232 10.95 -8.04 23.46
C PHE A 232 11.97 -8.26 24.59
N GLU A 233 12.03 -7.36 25.58
CA GLU A 233 12.95 -7.44 26.72
C GLU A 233 12.56 -8.47 27.77
N SER A 234 11.26 -8.71 27.96
CA SER A 234 10.76 -9.54 29.06
C SER A 234 11.15 -11.02 28.96
N ASN A 235 11.73 -11.48 27.84
CA ASN A 235 12.14 -12.87 27.60
C ASN A 235 11.03 -13.89 28.00
N THR A 236 9.78 -13.42 28.01
CA THR A 236 8.69 -14.15 28.63
C THR A 236 8.27 -15.26 27.68
N ASN A 237 8.04 -16.43 28.27
CA ASN A 237 7.31 -17.56 27.66
C ASN A 237 5.88 -17.19 27.21
N VAL A 238 5.51 -15.90 27.19
CA VAL A 238 4.28 -15.33 26.59
C VAL A 238 4.24 -15.57 25.08
N PHE A 239 5.40 -15.87 24.49
CA PHE A 239 5.51 -16.38 23.15
C PHE A 239 5.43 -17.91 23.13
N SER A 240 4.24 -18.47 22.92
CA SER A 240 4.09 -19.46 21.85
C SER A 240 4.14 -18.76 20.48
N LEU A 241 5.16 -17.90 20.26
CA LEU A 241 5.62 -17.61 18.91
C LEU A 241 6.47 -18.81 18.49
N PRO A 242 6.36 -19.26 17.24
CA PRO A 242 7.16 -20.38 16.78
C PRO A 242 8.64 -19.98 16.72
N GLU A 243 9.54 -20.97 16.74
CA GLU A 243 10.99 -20.98 16.45
C GLU A 243 11.77 -19.63 16.51
N PRO A 244 12.97 -19.56 17.12
CA PRO A 244 13.78 -18.33 17.23
C PRO A 244 13.92 -17.48 15.95
N SER A 245 13.93 -18.12 14.78
CA SER A 245 13.93 -17.48 13.47
C SER A 245 12.70 -16.59 13.21
N GLU A 246 11.51 -16.96 13.66
CA GLU A 246 10.29 -16.20 13.39
C GLU A 246 10.26 -14.86 14.13
N ARG A 247 10.84 -14.82 15.34
CA ARG A 247 10.97 -13.58 16.12
C ARG A 247 11.82 -12.54 15.39
N GLU A 248 12.88 -12.98 14.72
CA GLU A 248 13.73 -12.11 13.92
C GLU A 248 12.99 -11.53 12.71
N HIS A 249 12.17 -12.35 12.04
CA HIS A 249 11.32 -11.90 10.93
C HIS A 249 10.27 -10.88 11.40
N ILE A 250 9.62 -11.11 12.55
CA ILE A 250 8.66 -10.16 13.13
C ILE A 250 9.35 -8.84 13.47
N PHE A 251 10.51 -8.89 14.12
CA PHE A 251 11.25 -7.69 14.48
C PHE A 251 11.71 -6.90 13.25
N THR A 252 12.19 -7.60 12.22
CA THR A 252 12.56 -6.99 10.93
C THR A 252 11.36 -6.30 10.28
N CYS A 253 10.22 -6.98 10.22
CA CYS A 253 8.97 -6.45 9.66
C CYS A 253 8.44 -5.25 10.46
N TYR A 254 8.53 -5.30 11.79
CA TYR A 254 8.18 -4.19 12.68
C TYR A 254 9.06 -2.96 12.40
N ASN A 255 10.39 -3.11 12.37
CA ASN A 255 11.30 -1.99 12.12
C ASN A 255 11.06 -1.36 10.74
N ALA A 256 10.77 -2.21 9.76
CA ALA A 256 10.31 -1.81 8.44
C ALA A 256 9.04 -0.93 8.51
N MET A 257 7.98 -1.38 9.19
CA MET A 257 6.74 -0.61 9.39
C MET A 257 6.99 0.76 10.00
N ILE A 258 7.79 0.82 11.06
CA ILE A 258 8.08 2.08 11.77
C ILE A 258 8.86 3.03 10.85
N ARG A 259 9.91 2.54 10.19
CA ARG A 259 10.74 3.34 9.28
C ARG A 259 9.93 3.92 8.12
N GLU A 260 9.10 3.11 7.48
CA GLU A 260 8.31 3.56 6.33
C GLU A 260 7.16 4.48 6.75
N SER A 261 6.55 4.25 7.92
CA SER A 261 5.54 5.15 8.49
C SER A 261 6.11 6.54 8.80
N GLN A 262 7.34 6.63 9.29
CA GLN A 262 8.02 7.90 9.53
C GLN A 262 8.29 8.67 8.22
N LYS A 263 8.70 7.96 7.16
CA LYS A 263 8.89 8.58 5.83
C LYS A 263 7.59 9.16 5.28
N GLU A 264 6.48 8.43 5.38
CA GLU A 264 5.17 8.92 4.92
C GLU A 264 4.79 10.22 5.65
N LYS A 265 4.98 10.30 6.98
CA LYS A 265 4.73 11.53 7.75
C LYS A 265 5.58 12.70 7.26
N THR A 266 6.86 12.47 6.97
CA THR A 266 7.75 13.52 6.43
C THR A 266 7.34 13.94 5.02
N ILE A 267 6.89 13.02 4.16
CA ILE A 267 6.43 13.33 2.81
C ILE A 267 5.13 14.14 2.87
N SER A 268 4.15 13.73 3.68
CA SER A 268 2.89 14.47 3.84
C SER A 268 3.12 15.89 4.38
N GLN A 269 4.04 16.06 5.34
CA GLN A 269 4.43 17.37 5.84
C GLN A 269 5.09 18.23 4.75
N LYS A 270 5.98 17.66 3.92
CA LYS A 270 6.61 18.37 2.81
C LYS A 270 5.63 18.74 1.71
N VAL A 271 4.67 17.87 1.39
CA VAL A 271 3.62 18.14 0.39
C VAL A 271 2.69 19.25 0.87
N LEU A 272 2.28 19.24 2.14
CA LEU A 272 1.52 20.33 2.76
C LEU A 272 2.29 21.66 2.67
N PHE A 273 3.56 21.66 3.05
CA PHE A 273 4.41 22.86 2.95
C PHE A 273 4.59 23.35 1.51
N SER A 274 4.63 22.44 0.53
CA SER A 274 4.75 22.79 -0.90
C SER A 274 3.46 23.41 -1.45
N LEU A 275 2.31 22.92 -1.01
CA LEU A 275 1.00 23.46 -1.37
C LEU A 275 0.77 24.84 -0.73
N GLU A 276 1.24 25.05 0.51
CA GLU A 276 1.20 26.35 1.20
C GLU A 276 2.08 27.41 0.52
N ILE A 277 3.27 27.03 0.02
CA ILE A 277 4.11 27.92 -0.79
C ILE A 277 3.42 28.26 -2.12
N SER A 278 2.77 27.29 -2.76
CA SER A 278 2.04 27.51 -4.02
C SER A 278 0.80 28.38 -3.84
N SER A 279 0.12 28.33 -2.69
CA SER A 279 -1.02 29.20 -2.39
C SER A 279 -0.61 30.63 -2.02
N ASN A 280 0.61 30.83 -1.51
CA ASN A 280 1.15 32.16 -1.16
C ASN A 280 1.75 32.92 -2.35
N CYS A 281 1.85 32.32 -3.54
CA CYS A 281 2.29 33.01 -4.77
C CYS A 281 1.16 33.71 -5.54
N ALA A 282 -0.03 33.91 -4.95
CA ALA A 282 -1.16 34.58 -5.60
C ALA A 282 -1.21 36.11 -5.42
N ASN A 283 -0.24 36.74 -4.74
CA ASN A 283 -0.21 38.20 -4.59
C ASN A 283 1.21 38.76 -4.80
N LEU A 284 1.49 39.28 -6.01
CA LEU A 284 2.42 40.39 -6.16
C LEU A 284 1.97 41.31 -7.31
N PRO A 285 2.07 42.65 -7.16
CA PRO A 285 1.42 43.59 -8.07
C PRO A 285 2.18 43.75 -9.39
N ASN A 286 1.46 44.28 -10.37
CA ASN A 286 1.99 44.86 -11.60
C ASN A 286 3.25 45.69 -11.34
N LEU A 287 4.32 45.38 -12.07
CA LEU A 287 5.47 46.26 -12.20
C LEU A 287 5.73 46.51 -13.70
N ASN A 288 4.94 47.40 -14.26
CA ASN A 288 5.41 48.26 -15.33
C ASN A 288 6.28 49.35 -14.70
N GLU A 289 7.37 49.67 -15.39
CA GLU A 289 8.18 50.89 -15.33
C GLU A 289 9.55 50.89 -14.59
N PHE A 290 10.56 50.85 -15.48
CA PHE A 290 11.86 51.56 -15.50
C PHE A 290 13.00 51.13 -14.57
N ILE A 291 14.09 50.66 -15.19
CA ILE A 291 15.27 51.49 -15.53
C ILE A 291 16.00 50.85 -16.73
N ASP A 292 16.00 51.57 -17.85
CA ASP A 292 16.99 51.46 -18.93
C ASP A 292 18.35 51.99 -18.42
N ILE A 293 19.46 51.36 -18.84
CA ILE A 293 20.64 52.07 -19.40
C ILE A 293 21.53 51.05 -20.12
N ASN A 294 21.79 51.38 -21.38
CA ASN A 294 22.68 50.74 -22.34
C ASN A 294 24.10 50.49 -21.83
N ASN A 295 24.66 49.32 -22.15
CA ASN A 295 25.88 49.14 -22.97
C ASN A 295 26.55 47.81 -22.64
N LEU A 296 26.57 46.88 -23.60
CA LEU A 296 27.80 46.21 -24.06
C LEU A 296 27.47 45.43 -25.33
N SER A 297 28.15 45.83 -26.39
CA SER A 297 27.97 45.42 -27.78
C SER A 297 28.83 44.20 -28.14
N ALA A 298 28.36 43.53 -29.19
CA ALA A 298 29.08 42.69 -30.15
C ALA A 298 29.50 41.28 -29.66
N THR A 299 29.26 40.18 -30.38
CA THR A 299 29.36 39.98 -31.83
C THR A 299 28.45 38.83 -32.29
N SER A 300 27.90 39.01 -33.50
CA SER A 300 27.13 38.04 -34.27
C SER A 300 28.04 37.04 -34.97
N ASN A 301 27.59 35.79 -35.18
CA ASN A 301 27.95 35.04 -36.39
C ASN A 301 26.91 33.98 -36.81
N LYS A 302 26.78 33.88 -38.13
CA LYS A 302 25.61 33.43 -38.90
C LYS A 302 25.51 31.91 -39.12
N LYS A 303 24.25 31.46 -39.30
CA LYS A 303 23.81 30.23 -39.98
C LYS A 303 24.56 29.97 -41.29
N LYS A 304 24.92 28.70 -41.56
CA LYS A 304 25.11 28.16 -42.91
C LYS A 304 24.30 26.87 -43.08
N ARG A 305 23.45 26.88 -44.10
CA ARG A 305 22.57 25.82 -44.60
C ARG A 305 23.30 25.19 -45.78
N LEU A 306 23.48 23.86 -45.79
CA LEU A 306 24.06 23.12 -46.93
C LEU A 306 22.92 22.49 -47.73
N GLN A 307 22.84 22.84 -49.01
CA GLN A 307 22.09 22.13 -50.06
C GLN A 307 23.01 21.09 -50.69
N SER A 308 22.47 19.91 -51.02
CA SER A 308 23.11 18.87 -51.83
C SER A 308 22.82 19.08 -53.32
N PRO A 309 23.78 18.82 -54.24
CA PRO A 309 23.51 18.75 -55.66
C PRO A 309 23.25 17.31 -56.13
N HIS A 310 22.48 17.23 -57.21
CA HIS A 310 22.17 16.05 -58.01
C HIS A 310 23.40 15.29 -58.52
N GLY A 311 23.24 13.97 -58.60
CA GLY A 311 23.98 13.00 -59.41
C GLY A 311 23.13 11.75 -59.54
#